data_AF-A0A101I9V5-F1
#
_entry.id   AF-A0A101I9V5-F1
#
_cell.length_a   1.000
_cell.length_b   1.000
_cell.length_c   1.000
_cell.angle_alpha   90.00
_cell.angle_beta   90.00
_cell.angle_gamma   90.00
#
_symmetry.space_group_name_H-M   'P 1'
#
loop_
_entity.id
_entity.type
_entity.pdbx_description
1 polymer ?
#
loop_
_entity_poly.entity_id
_entity_poly.type
_entity_poly.pdbx_seq_one_letter_code
_entity_poly.pdbx_strand_id
1 'polypeptide(L)'
;MDKGKMIDLVVLVILLASIIVIVLILTSLRTKNRLERVAALSVLYNAGLGADYKSLLSTPSYLYDDRVLEAYSYFAELNDSSEIKLSNSIKMHSVPESSLFDYNQTISKLSYGASRKEYPALKTKIYSLIESSNLLSDRSDTFRNRLSEEIYNALIEFREVKVDIIVGGEIRTLDLSRLDPAIVLSIMAVESSLNPFALMEERSIDESFSAFVYSRGLMQIYEMTLWTLNSWLWQSQINVKPEELWSVRDNIFLGMVYLAYANELLEEKR
;
A
#
# COMPACT_ATOMS: atom_id res chain seq x y z
N MET A 1 4.55 50.56 33.29
CA MET A 1 4.95 49.43 32.43
C MET A 1 6.13 49.91 31.59
N ASP A 2 7.33 49.37 31.81
CA ASP A 2 8.56 49.86 31.16
C ASP A 2 8.51 49.70 29.65
N LYS A 3 8.87 50.74 28.91
CA LYS A 3 8.93 50.72 27.43
C LYS A 3 9.83 49.60 26.91
N GLY A 4 10.89 49.23 27.65
CA GLY A 4 11.75 48.09 27.31
C GLY A 4 11.01 46.75 27.32
N LYS A 5 10.19 46.48 28.34
CA LYS A 5 9.40 45.25 28.45
C LYS A 5 8.34 45.11 27.34
N MET A 6 7.81 46.24 26.85
CA MET A 6 6.89 46.27 25.69
C MET A 6 7.60 45.93 24.38
N ILE A 7 8.81 46.45 24.17
CA ILE A 7 9.61 46.15 22.96
C ILE A 7 10.02 44.67 22.95
N ASP A 8 10.50 44.15 24.09
CA ASP A 8 10.87 42.74 24.22
C ASP A 8 9.69 41.80 23.95
N LEU A 9 8.49 42.18 24.44
CA LEU A 9 7.26 41.42 24.18
C LEU A 9 6.88 41.42 22.69
N VAL A 10 6.99 42.57 22.02
CA VAL A 10 6.71 42.68 20.57
C VAL A 10 7.69 41.84 19.76
N VAL A 11 8.99 41.89 20.09
CA VAL A 11 10.02 41.08 19.44
C VAL A 11 9.75 39.59 19.65
N LEU A 12 9.39 39.18 20.86
CA LEU A 12 9.05 37.79 21.17
C LEU A 12 7.84 37.30 20.36
N VAL A 13 6.78 38.11 20.25
CA VAL A 13 5.59 37.77 19.46
C VAL A 13 5.92 37.62 17.98
N ILE A 14 6.74 38.51 17.42
CA ILE A 14 7.19 38.42 16.02
C ILE A 14 8.03 37.16 15.80
N LEU A 15 8.92 36.82 16.74
CA LEU A 15 9.74 35.62 16.66
C LEU A 15 8.87 34.35 16.70
N LEU A 16 7.91 34.27 17.62
CA LEU A 16 6.98 33.15 17.72
C LEU A 16 6.11 33.01 16.46
N ALA A 17 5.58 34.12 15.95
CA ALA A 17 4.81 34.12 14.70
C ALA A 17 5.67 33.62 13.53
N SER A 18 6.94 34.05 13.45
CA SER A 18 7.87 33.62 12.40
C SER A 18 8.16 32.11 12.49
N ILE A 19 8.38 31.58 13.69
CA ILE A 19 8.57 30.14 13.92
C ILE A 19 7.33 29.37 13.48
N ILE A 20 6.13 29.82 13.86
CA ILE A 20 4.87 29.18 13.48
C ILE A 20 4.72 29.15 11.95
N VAL A 21 4.99 30.28 11.27
CA VAL A 21 4.91 30.35 9.80
C VAL A 21 5.90 29.39 9.14
N ILE A 22 7.15 29.35 9.61
CA ILE A 22 8.17 28.42 9.07
C ILE A 22 7.74 26.97 9.28
N VAL A 23 7.23 26.62 10.47
CA VAL A 23 6.73 25.27 10.77
C VAL A 23 5.58 24.91 9.83
N LEU A 24 4.62 25.82 9.60
CA LEU A 24 3.51 25.60 8.67
C LEU A 24 3.97 25.39 7.22
N ILE A 25 4.98 26.15 6.77
CA ILE A 25 5.56 25.98 5.43
C ILE A 25 6.24 24.61 5.32
N LEU A 26 7.04 24.23 6.32
CA LEU A 26 7.76 22.96 6.33
C LEU A 26 6.81 21.76 6.38
N THR A 27 5.74 21.83 7.18
CA THR A 27 4.72 20.77 7.21
C THR A 27 3.97 20.68 5.90
N SER A 28 3.59 21.82 5.29
CA SER A 28 2.94 21.86 3.99
C SER A 28 3.81 21.23 2.88
N LEU A 29 5.09 21.59 2.80
CA LEU A 29 6.03 21.03 1.83
C LEU A 29 6.25 19.53 2.05
N ARG A 30 6.35 19.08 3.30
CA ARG A 30 6.48 17.66 3.63
C ARG A 30 5.24 16.87 3.17
N THR A 31 4.04 17.39 3.43
CA THR A 31 2.79 16.76 3.00
C THR A 31 2.71 16.71 1.47
N LYS A 32 3.04 17.81 0.79
CA LYS A 32 3.08 17.86 -0.68
C LYS A 32 4.03 16.80 -1.25
N ASN A 33 5.27 16.73 -0.77
CA ASN A 33 6.25 15.75 -1.24
C ASN A 33 5.81 14.29 -0.98
N ARG A 34 5.08 14.05 0.12
CA ARG A 34 4.53 12.74 0.47
C ARG A 34 3.40 12.36 -0.49
N LEU A 35 2.50 13.28 -0.81
CA LEU A 35 1.41 13.05 -1.77
C LEU A 35 1.94 12.83 -3.19
N GLU A 36 2.89 13.65 -3.66
CA GLU A 36 3.53 13.44 -4.97
C GLU A 36 4.21 12.07 -5.07
N ARG A 37 4.82 11.59 -3.98
CA ARG A 37 5.42 10.25 -3.93
C ARG A 37 4.36 9.16 -3.99
N VAL A 38 3.24 9.32 -3.29
CA VAL A 38 2.12 8.37 -3.32
C VAL A 38 1.52 8.29 -4.72
N ALA A 39 1.33 9.44 -5.39
CA ALA A 39 0.82 9.50 -6.76
C ALA A 39 1.76 8.80 -7.75
N ALA A 40 3.07 9.00 -7.63
CA ALA A 40 4.03 8.30 -8.46
C ALA A 40 4.01 6.78 -8.21
N LEU A 41 3.96 6.35 -6.95
CA LEU A 41 3.91 4.93 -6.59
C LEU A 41 2.62 4.26 -7.06
N SER A 42 1.47 4.93 -6.95
CA SER A 42 0.18 4.39 -7.43
C SER A 42 0.20 4.19 -8.94
N VAL A 43 0.80 5.12 -9.69
CA VAL A 43 0.99 4.95 -11.13
C VAL A 43 1.90 3.76 -11.45
N LEU A 44 3.07 3.64 -10.79
CA LEU A 44 3.98 2.51 -11.03
C LEU A 44 3.39 1.16 -10.61
N TYR A 45 2.51 1.17 -9.61
CA TYR A 45 1.75 0.00 -9.19
C TYR A 45 0.80 -0.48 -10.29
N ASN A 46 -0.06 0.41 -10.77
CA ASN A 46 -1.13 0.07 -11.71
C ASN A 46 -0.66 -0.04 -13.17
N ALA A 47 0.19 0.89 -13.63
CA ALA A 47 0.65 0.95 -15.01
C ALA A 47 1.98 0.19 -15.26
N GLY A 48 2.63 -0.30 -14.19
CA GLY A 48 3.89 -1.02 -14.26
C GLY A 48 5.14 -0.16 -13.99
N LEU A 49 6.23 -0.80 -13.56
CA LEU A 49 7.49 -0.12 -13.18
C LEU A 49 8.18 0.66 -14.31
N GLY A 50 7.91 0.29 -15.56
CA GLY A 50 8.44 0.96 -16.75
C GLY A 50 7.61 2.16 -17.21
N ALA A 51 6.47 2.46 -16.56
CA ALA A 51 5.57 3.50 -17.01
C ALA A 51 6.18 4.91 -16.88
N ASP A 52 5.87 5.78 -17.84
CA ASP A 52 6.14 7.23 -17.71
C ASP A 52 5.11 7.86 -16.77
N TYR A 53 5.38 7.70 -15.48
CA TYR A 53 4.48 8.19 -14.44
C TYR A 53 4.27 9.71 -14.51
N LYS A 54 5.25 10.49 -15.00
CA LYS A 54 5.12 11.95 -15.10
C LYS A 54 4.08 12.33 -16.15
N SER A 55 4.10 11.67 -17.31
CA SER A 55 3.10 11.87 -18.35
C SER A 55 1.70 11.45 -17.87
N LEU A 56 1.58 10.31 -17.20
CA LEU A 56 0.32 9.83 -16.65
C LEU A 56 -0.25 10.77 -15.58
N LEU A 57 0.56 11.24 -14.63
CA LEU A 57 0.12 12.23 -13.62
C LEU A 57 -0.29 13.58 -14.23
N SER A 58 0.21 13.92 -15.41
CA SER A 58 -0.22 15.13 -16.13
C SER A 58 -1.50 14.93 -16.95
N THR A 59 -1.98 13.70 -17.06
CA THR A 59 -3.13 13.33 -17.90
C THR A 59 -4.43 13.41 -17.10
N PRO A 60 -5.36 14.33 -17.42
CA PRO A 60 -6.58 14.52 -16.62
C PRO A 60 -7.55 13.33 -16.57
N SER A 61 -7.41 12.37 -17.50
CA SER A 61 -8.25 11.18 -17.56
C SER A 61 -7.72 10.01 -16.73
N TYR A 62 -6.52 10.11 -16.15
CA TYR A 62 -5.96 9.06 -15.30
C TYR A 62 -6.43 9.27 -13.86
N LEU A 63 -7.51 8.58 -13.47
CA LEU A 63 -8.18 8.77 -12.16
C LEU A 63 -7.69 7.81 -11.06
N TYR A 64 -6.76 6.93 -11.38
CA TYR A 64 -6.33 5.88 -10.45
C TYR A 64 -5.56 6.46 -9.26
N ASP A 65 -4.61 7.36 -9.52
CA ASP A 65 -3.81 7.98 -8.47
C ASP A 65 -4.66 8.88 -7.57
N ASP A 66 -5.62 9.63 -8.13
CA ASP A 66 -6.56 10.45 -7.35
C ASP A 66 -7.32 9.62 -6.32
N ARG A 67 -7.85 8.45 -6.72
CA ARG A 67 -8.53 7.51 -5.82
C ARG A 67 -7.59 6.98 -4.73
N VAL A 68 -6.34 6.67 -5.10
CA VAL A 68 -5.32 6.23 -4.14
C VAL A 68 -4.94 7.35 -3.19
N LEU A 69 -4.84 8.60 -3.65
CA LEU A 69 -4.53 9.77 -2.82
C LEU A 69 -5.65 10.11 -1.84
N GLU A 70 -6.91 9.95 -2.25
CA GLU A 70 -8.08 10.08 -1.36
C GLU A 70 -8.02 9.00 -0.25
N ALA A 71 -7.85 7.73 -0.64
CA ALA A 71 -7.70 6.64 0.31
C ALA A 71 -6.48 6.82 1.22
N TYR A 72 -5.39 7.37 0.70
CA TYR A 72 -4.18 7.65 1.47
C TYR A 72 -4.40 8.76 2.49
N SER A 73 -5.06 9.83 2.10
CA SER A 73 -5.37 10.94 3.01
C SER A 73 -6.20 10.46 4.20
N TYR A 74 -7.12 9.51 3.96
CA TYR A 74 -7.86 8.82 5.00
C TYR A 74 -6.95 8.00 5.91
N PHE A 75 -6.18 7.02 5.40
CA PHE A 75 -5.37 6.15 6.25
C PHE A 75 -4.21 6.87 6.95
N ALA A 76 -3.66 7.91 6.33
CA ALA A 76 -2.52 8.69 6.82
C ALA A 76 -2.89 9.83 7.79
N GLU A 77 -4.18 9.97 8.15
CA GLU A 77 -4.69 11.02 9.06
C GLU A 77 -4.35 12.44 8.57
N LEU A 78 -4.35 12.64 7.25
CA LEU A 78 -4.14 13.97 6.67
C LEU A 78 -5.43 14.79 6.65
N ASN A 79 -6.59 14.13 6.77
CA ASN A 79 -7.90 14.78 6.79
C ASN A 79 -8.88 14.00 7.68
N ASP A 80 -9.30 14.58 8.81
CA ASP A 80 -10.16 13.91 9.80
C ASP A 80 -11.61 13.72 9.32
N SER A 81 -12.00 14.38 8.22
CA SER A 81 -13.37 14.36 7.66
C SER A 81 -13.54 13.49 6.43
N SER A 82 -12.46 12.91 5.88
CA SER A 82 -12.58 12.02 4.72
C SER A 82 -13.18 10.69 5.15
N GLU A 83 -14.43 10.42 4.77
CA GLU A 83 -14.96 9.05 4.73
C GLU A 83 -14.66 8.47 3.36
N ILE A 84 -14.04 7.29 3.30
CA ILE A 84 -13.86 6.58 2.04
C ILE A 84 -14.93 5.50 1.88
N LYS A 85 -15.50 5.40 0.69
CA LYS A 85 -16.45 4.34 0.35
C LYS A 85 -15.76 3.30 -0.52
N LEU A 86 -15.74 2.06 -0.04
CA LEU A 86 -15.26 0.93 -0.81
C LEU A 86 -16.17 0.68 -2.03
N SER A 87 -15.58 0.28 -3.14
CA SER A 87 -16.33 -0.06 -4.36
C SER A 87 -17.13 -1.34 -4.15
N ASN A 88 -18.38 -1.36 -4.62
CA ASN A 88 -19.23 -2.55 -4.64
C ASN A 88 -19.14 -3.31 -5.99
N SER A 89 -18.30 -2.86 -6.92
CA SER A 89 -18.26 -3.37 -8.29
C SER A 89 -17.05 -4.26 -8.58
N ILE A 90 -16.40 -4.77 -7.53
CA ILE A 90 -15.26 -5.70 -7.67
C ILE A 90 -15.80 -7.09 -7.97
N LYS A 91 -15.30 -7.70 -9.06
CA LYS A 91 -15.59 -9.10 -9.38
C LYS A 91 -14.95 -10.01 -8.34
N MET A 92 -15.68 -11.05 -7.94
CA MET A 92 -15.24 -11.99 -6.90
C MET A 92 -15.12 -13.40 -7.45
N HIS A 93 -14.12 -14.13 -6.98
CA HIS A 93 -13.98 -15.57 -7.21
C HIS A 93 -14.30 -16.34 -5.95
N SER A 94 -14.99 -17.48 -6.10
CA SER A 94 -15.29 -18.35 -4.96
C SER A 94 -14.06 -19.22 -4.66
N VAL A 95 -13.42 -18.97 -3.52
CA VAL A 95 -12.39 -19.83 -2.96
C VAL A 95 -12.75 -20.21 -1.52
N PRO A 96 -12.28 -21.35 -1.01
CA PRO A 96 -12.48 -21.71 0.40
C PRO A 96 -11.94 -20.62 1.33
N GLU A 97 -12.69 -20.22 2.36
CA GLU A 97 -12.21 -19.21 3.32
C GLU A 97 -10.90 -19.63 3.99
N SER A 98 -10.68 -20.94 4.20
CA SER A 98 -9.45 -21.45 4.81
C SER A 98 -8.21 -21.10 3.98
N SER A 99 -8.29 -21.13 2.65
CA SER A 99 -7.14 -20.85 1.78
C SER A 99 -6.72 -19.39 1.81
N LEU A 100 -7.60 -18.48 2.25
CA LEU A 100 -7.24 -17.07 2.44
C LEU A 100 -6.26 -16.85 3.59
N PHE A 101 -6.18 -17.81 4.51
CA PHE A 101 -5.34 -17.74 5.70
C PHE A 101 -4.25 -18.83 5.73
N ASP A 102 -4.12 -19.60 4.64
CA ASP A 102 -2.92 -20.37 4.37
C ASP A 102 -1.78 -19.40 4.01
N TYR A 103 -0.53 -19.79 4.24
CA TYR A 103 0.61 -18.93 3.96
C TYR A 103 1.85 -19.72 3.59
N ASN A 104 2.67 -19.13 2.73
CA ASN A 104 4.00 -19.62 2.44
C ASN A 104 4.88 -19.50 3.70
N GLN A 105 5.39 -20.64 4.18
CA GLN A 105 6.18 -20.67 5.40
C GLN A 105 7.48 -19.86 5.30
N THR A 106 8.07 -19.75 4.11
CA THR A 106 9.28 -18.95 3.90
C THR A 106 8.98 -17.47 4.08
N ILE A 107 7.86 -16.99 3.54
CA ILE A 107 7.40 -15.61 3.73
C ILE A 107 7.11 -15.34 5.21
N SER A 108 6.37 -16.23 5.87
CA SER A 108 6.02 -16.07 7.29
C SER A 108 7.25 -16.03 8.20
N LYS A 109 8.31 -16.77 7.86
CA LYS A 109 9.59 -16.76 8.58
C LYS A 109 10.31 -15.42 8.54
N LEU A 110 10.13 -14.62 7.48
CA LEU A 110 10.82 -13.34 7.32
C LEU A 110 10.45 -12.35 8.44
N SER A 111 9.21 -12.41 8.93
CA SER A 111 8.73 -11.52 9.98
C SER A 111 8.88 -12.10 11.40
N TYR A 112 9.54 -13.25 11.58
CA TYR A 112 9.76 -13.80 12.91
C TYR A 112 10.67 -12.89 13.76
N GLY A 113 10.16 -12.48 14.92
CA GLY A 113 10.86 -11.60 15.84
C GLY A 113 10.76 -10.11 15.51
N ALA A 114 9.96 -9.73 14.49
CA ALA A 114 9.63 -8.34 14.23
C ALA A 114 8.90 -7.71 15.43
N SER A 115 9.27 -6.47 15.77
CA SER A 115 8.61 -5.67 16.78
C SER A 115 7.20 -5.30 16.32
N ARG A 116 6.21 -5.64 17.13
CA ARG A 116 4.81 -5.28 16.88
C ARG A 116 4.54 -3.88 17.42
N LYS A 117 5.18 -2.86 16.85
CA LYS A 117 4.77 -1.49 17.14
C LYS A 117 3.31 -1.35 16.73
N GLU A 118 2.45 -1.02 17.70
CA GLU A 118 1.02 -0.92 17.44
C GLU A 118 0.66 0.42 16.80
N TYR A 119 -0.28 0.36 15.85
CA TYR A 119 -0.88 1.50 15.17
C TYR A 119 -2.41 1.42 15.33
N PRO A 120 -2.95 1.80 16.52
CA PRO A 120 -4.35 1.56 16.85
C PRO A 120 -5.33 2.23 15.88
N ALA A 121 -5.02 3.46 15.44
CA ALA A 121 -5.90 4.17 14.53
C ALA A 121 -5.98 3.52 13.14
N LEU A 122 -4.85 3.00 12.63
CA LEU A 122 -4.82 2.22 11.40
C LEU A 122 -5.65 0.94 11.53
N LYS A 123 -5.50 0.24 12.67
CA LYS A 123 -6.28 -0.95 13.00
C LYS A 123 -7.78 -0.63 12.99
N THR A 124 -8.22 0.41 13.68
CA THR A 124 -9.63 0.81 13.71
C THR A 124 -10.19 1.10 12.32
N LYS A 125 -9.44 1.80 11.46
CA LYS A 125 -9.85 2.09 10.08
C LYS A 125 -10.02 0.83 9.23
N ILE A 126 -9.10 -0.13 9.34
CA ILE A 126 -9.20 -1.43 8.66
C ILE A 126 -10.47 -2.15 9.08
N TYR A 127 -10.69 -2.30 10.39
CA TYR A 127 -11.86 -3.00 10.94
C TYR A 127 -13.16 -2.34 10.49
N SER A 128 -13.25 -1.01 10.62
CA SER A 128 -14.44 -0.26 10.24
C SER A 128 -14.81 -0.40 8.76
N LEU A 129 -13.80 -0.39 7.86
CA LEU A 129 -14.04 -0.55 6.42
C LEU A 129 -14.45 -1.98 6.04
N ILE A 130 -13.85 -3.00 6.67
CA ILE A 130 -14.22 -4.40 6.43
C ILE A 130 -15.62 -4.70 6.97
N GLU A 131 -15.95 -4.16 8.14
CA GLU A 131 -17.30 -4.28 8.74
C GLU A 131 -18.37 -3.64 7.86
N SER A 132 -18.09 -2.46 7.28
CA SER A 132 -19.02 -1.74 6.41
C SER A 132 -18.99 -2.17 4.93
N SER A 133 -18.16 -3.15 4.56
CA SER A 133 -18.02 -3.61 3.18
C SER A 133 -19.24 -4.43 2.73
N ASN A 134 -19.99 -3.92 1.75
CA ASN A 134 -21.12 -4.67 1.20
C ASN A 134 -20.70 -6.00 0.53
N LEU A 135 -19.50 -6.05 -0.04
CA LEU A 135 -18.95 -7.25 -0.69
C LEU A 135 -18.64 -8.39 0.29
N LEU A 136 -18.52 -8.07 1.58
CA LEU A 136 -18.26 -9.02 2.66
C LEU A 136 -19.44 -9.11 3.63
N SER A 137 -20.59 -8.52 3.29
CA SER A 137 -21.77 -8.45 4.17
C SER A 137 -22.37 -9.83 4.46
N ASP A 138 -22.26 -10.77 3.51
CA ASP A 138 -22.74 -12.15 3.63
C ASP A 138 -21.79 -13.07 4.41
N ARG A 139 -20.59 -12.58 4.77
CA ARG A 139 -19.61 -13.31 5.58
C ARG A 139 -19.92 -13.19 7.07
N SER A 140 -19.36 -14.10 7.88
CA SER A 140 -19.53 -14.06 9.33
C SER A 140 -18.70 -12.94 9.98
N ASP A 141 -19.11 -12.46 11.16
CA ASP A 141 -18.31 -11.53 11.97
C ASP A 141 -16.94 -12.12 12.32
N THR A 142 -16.89 -13.42 12.62
CA THR A 142 -15.64 -14.14 12.88
C THR A 142 -14.68 -14.05 11.68
N PHE A 143 -15.20 -14.25 10.47
CA PHE A 143 -14.40 -14.11 9.25
C PHE A 143 -13.91 -12.67 9.06
N ARG A 144 -14.81 -11.68 9.14
CA ARG A 144 -14.46 -10.26 8.98
C ARG A 144 -13.42 -9.78 10.00
N ASN A 145 -13.55 -10.20 11.26
CA ASN A 145 -12.59 -9.90 12.31
C ASN A 145 -11.23 -10.53 12.03
N ARG A 146 -11.20 -11.82 11.64
CA ARG A 146 -9.96 -12.51 11.29
C ARG A 146 -9.27 -11.87 10.09
N LEU A 147 -10.04 -11.50 9.05
CA LEU A 147 -9.51 -10.80 7.88
C LEU A 147 -8.89 -9.45 8.27
N SER A 148 -9.59 -8.67 9.10
CA SER A 148 -9.11 -7.37 9.58
C SER A 148 -7.81 -7.50 10.38
N GLU A 149 -7.74 -8.51 11.25
CA GLU A 149 -6.56 -8.83 12.03
C GLU A 149 -5.39 -9.27 11.15
N GLU A 150 -5.63 -10.15 10.17
CA GLU A 150 -4.59 -10.67 9.28
C GLU A 150 -4.01 -9.56 8.39
N ILE A 151 -4.85 -8.68 7.83
CA ILE A 151 -4.40 -7.53 7.05
C ILE A 151 -3.53 -6.60 7.91
N TYR A 152 -4.01 -6.24 9.10
CA TYR A 152 -3.26 -5.38 10.01
C TYR A 152 -1.92 -6.02 10.41
N ASN A 153 -1.93 -7.28 10.83
CA ASN A 153 -0.72 -7.99 11.26
C ASN A 153 0.28 -8.12 10.12
N ALA A 154 -0.15 -8.51 8.91
CA ALA A 154 0.73 -8.61 7.75
C ALA A 154 1.43 -7.28 7.44
N LEU A 155 0.69 -6.17 7.44
CA LEU A 155 1.25 -4.83 7.18
C LEU A 155 2.31 -4.42 8.21
N ILE A 156 2.03 -4.63 9.50
CA ILE A 156 2.94 -4.22 10.58
C ILE A 156 4.15 -5.15 10.66
N GLU A 157 3.94 -6.45 10.51
CA GLU A 157 5.00 -7.45 10.61
C GLU A 157 5.97 -7.37 9.43
N PHE A 158 5.48 -7.23 8.19
CA PHE A 158 6.35 -7.12 7.02
C PHE A 158 7.05 -5.78 6.89
N ARG A 159 6.57 -4.73 7.58
CA ARG A 159 7.25 -3.44 7.60
C ARG A 159 8.67 -3.51 8.15
N GLU A 160 8.99 -4.49 8.97
CA GLU A 160 10.35 -4.61 9.54
C GLU A 160 11.25 -5.57 8.75
N VAL A 161 10.74 -6.11 7.64
CA VAL A 161 11.47 -7.07 6.82
C VAL A 161 12.42 -6.35 5.87
N LYS A 162 13.62 -6.90 5.76
CA LYS A 162 14.54 -6.65 4.65
C LYS A 162 14.58 -7.88 3.79
N VAL A 163 14.46 -7.69 2.48
CA VAL A 163 14.37 -8.79 1.52
C VAL A 163 15.31 -8.54 0.35
N ASP A 164 16.10 -9.55 0.02
CA ASP A 164 16.96 -9.51 -1.14
C ASP A 164 16.18 -9.92 -2.39
N ILE A 165 16.26 -9.09 -3.42
CA ILE A 165 15.71 -9.32 -4.75
C ILE A 165 16.81 -9.31 -5.80
N ILE A 166 16.61 -10.04 -6.90
CA ILE A 166 17.49 -10.01 -8.06
C ILE A 166 16.79 -9.28 -9.20
N VAL A 167 17.31 -8.12 -9.61
CA VAL A 167 16.80 -7.38 -10.76
C VAL A 167 17.93 -7.09 -11.74
N GLY A 168 17.76 -7.49 -13.00
CA GLY A 168 18.80 -7.30 -14.03
C GLY A 168 20.11 -8.04 -13.74
N GLY A 169 20.09 -9.07 -12.88
CA GLY A 169 21.28 -9.81 -12.44
C GLY A 169 22.00 -9.21 -11.22
N GLU A 170 21.51 -8.08 -10.69
CA GLU A 170 22.06 -7.46 -9.48
C GLU A 170 21.19 -7.79 -8.26
N ILE A 171 21.84 -8.05 -7.12
CA ILE A 171 21.16 -8.24 -5.84
C ILE A 171 20.90 -6.87 -5.22
N ARG A 172 19.65 -6.61 -4.86
CA ARG A 172 19.21 -5.40 -4.16
C ARG A 172 18.50 -5.79 -2.88
N THR A 173 18.86 -5.15 -1.77
CA THR A 173 18.18 -5.35 -0.48
C THR A 173 17.10 -4.29 -0.30
N LEU A 174 15.84 -4.70 -0.43
CA LEU A 174 14.70 -3.84 -0.16
C LEU A 174 14.46 -3.75 1.34
N ASP A 175 14.35 -2.53 1.85
CA ASP A 175 13.93 -2.27 3.23
C ASP A 175 12.44 -1.88 3.24
N LEU A 176 11.57 -2.82 3.62
CA LEU A 176 10.12 -2.61 3.60
C LEU A 176 9.68 -1.55 4.62
N SER A 177 10.53 -1.16 5.58
CA SER A 177 10.22 -0.12 6.56
C SER A 177 10.13 1.29 5.95
N ARG A 178 10.69 1.43 4.74
CA ARG A 178 10.62 2.66 3.93
C ARG A 178 9.26 2.85 3.27
N LEU A 179 8.42 1.81 3.25
CA LEU A 179 7.04 1.94 2.82
C LEU A 179 6.16 2.40 3.98
N ASP A 180 5.29 3.35 3.65
CA ASP A 180 4.24 3.79 4.54
C ASP A 180 3.08 2.78 4.51
N PRO A 181 2.68 2.15 5.62
CA PRO A 181 1.57 1.19 5.61
C PRO A 181 0.27 1.78 5.04
N ALA A 182 0.07 3.10 5.19
CA ALA A 182 -1.07 3.78 4.62
C ALA A 182 -1.13 3.63 3.09
N ILE A 183 0.01 3.67 2.37
CA ILE A 183 0.00 3.53 0.90
C ILE A 183 -0.42 2.14 0.45
N VAL A 184 0.01 1.10 1.16
CA VAL A 184 -0.33 -0.28 0.84
C VAL A 184 -1.83 -0.49 1.02
N LEU A 185 -2.39 0.03 2.12
CA LEU A 185 -3.83 0.03 2.37
C LEU A 185 -4.63 0.82 1.35
N SER A 186 -4.14 1.99 0.93
CA SER A 186 -4.79 2.80 -0.10
C SER A 186 -4.91 2.04 -1.42
N ILE A 187 -3.83 1.36 -1.82
CA ILE A 187 -3.84 0.51 -3.01
C ILE A 187 -4.82 -0.64 -2.83
N MET A 188 -4.77 -1.39 -1.72
CA MET A 188 -5.74 -2.48 -1.49
C MET A 188 -7.20 -2.01 -1.50
N ALA A 189 -7.49 -0.84 -0.93
CA ALA A 189 -8.83 -0.27 -0.91
C ALA A 189 -9.32 0.08 -2.33
N VAL A 190 -8.42 0.59 -3.19
CA VAL A 190 -8.74 0.97 -4.57
C VAL A 190 -8.84 -0.25 -5.50
N GLU A 191 -7.93 -1.20 -5.33
CA GLU A 191 -7.78 -2.40 -6.17
C GLU A 191 -8.86 -3.44 -5.89
N SER A 192 -9.05 -3.78 -4.61
CA SER A 192 -9.88 -4.92 -4.22
C SER A 192 -11.02 -4.54 -3.30
N SER A 193 -11.17 -3.27 -2.91
CA SER A 193 -12.09 -2.90 -1.83
C SER A 193 -11.82 -3.67 -0.53
N LEU A 194 -10.54 -3.95 -0.23
CA LEU A 194 -10.12 -4.80 0.89
C LEU A 194 -10.76 -6.21 0.86
N ASN A 195 -11.16 -6.69 -0.32
CA ASN A 195 -11.79 -7.99 -0.51
C ASN A 195 -10.76 -9.03 -0.99
N PRO A 196 -10.41 -10.04 -0.18
CA PRO A 196 -9.43 -11.05 -0.58
C PRO A 196 -9.93 -11.97 -1.71
N PHE A 197 -11.24 -11.99 -1.99
CA PHE A 197 -11.83 -12.75 -3.09
C PHE A 197 -11.77 -12.02 -4.45
N ALA A 198 -11.20 -10.81 -4.50
CA ALA A 198 -11.18 -9.98 -5.69
C ALA A 198 -10.43 -10.67 -6.86
N LEU A 199 -11.05 -10.67 -8.04
CA LEU A 199 -10.52 -11.24 -9.26
C LEU A 199 -10.78 -10.29 -10.44
N MET A 200 -9.74 -9.83 -11.10
CA MET A 200 -9.87 -9.13 -12.38
C MET A 200 -9.38 -10.02 -13.52
N GLU A 201 -10.17 -10.10 -14.59
CA GLU A 201 -9.75 -10.72 -15.85
C GLU A 201 -9.10 -9.66 -16.72
N GLU A 202 -7.89 -9.95 -17.18
CA GLU A 202 -7.09 -9.08 -18.01
C GLU A 202 -6.77 -9.77 -19.33
N ARG A 203 -6.60 -8.96 -20.38
CA ARG A 203 -6.13 -9.48 -21.67
C ARG A 203 -4.69 -9.92 -21.52
N SER A 204 -4.39 -11.11 -22.02
CA SER A 204 -3.00 -11.56 -22.07
C SER A 204 -2.20 -10.68 -23.02
N ILE A 205 -0.99 -10.30 -22.59
CA ILE A 205 -0.01 -9.65 -23.45
C ILE A 205 0.55 -10.68 -24.46
N ASP A 206 0.51 -11.97 -24.12
CA ASP A 206 0.87 -13.08 -24.99
C ASP A 206 -0.31 -14.07 -25.09
N GLU A 207 -1.11 -13.92 -26.14
CA GLU A 207 -2.28 -14.76 -26.42
C GLU A 207 -1.89 -16.22 -26.77
N SER A 208 -0.61 -16.50 -27.02
CA SER A 208 -0.14 -17.86 -27.32
C SER A 208 -0.09 -18.77 -26.09
N PHE A 209 0.00 -18.20 -24.88
CA PHE A 209 -0.02 -18.92 -23.61
C PHE A 209 -1.42 -19.06 -23.02
N SER A 210 -2.22 -17.99 -23.07
CA SER A 210 -3.62 -17.98 -22.64
C SER A 210 -4.32 -16.76 -23.25
N ALA A 211 -5.61 -16.88 -23.57
CA ALA A 211 -6.42 -15.73 -24.00
C ALA A 211 -6.64 -14.71 -22.86
N PHE A 212 -6.60 -15.20 -21.61
CA PHE A 212 -6.87 -14.40 -20.42
C PHE A 212 -5.88 -14.71 -19.30
N VAL A 213 -5.56 -13.68 -18.54
CA VAL A 213 -4.70 -13.71 -17.36
C VAL A 213 -5.44 -12.97 -16.25
N TYR A 214 -5.09 -13.25 -15.00
CA TYR A 214 -5.89 -12.74 -13.87
C TYR A 214 -5.05 -12.00 -12.85
N SER A 215 -5.64 -10.94 -12.30
CA SER A 215 -5.18 -10.26 -11.09
C SER A 215 -5.99 -10.74 -9.89
N ARG A 216 -5.31 -11.06 -8.79
CA ARG A 216 -5.91 -11.80 -7.65
C ARG A 216 -5.62 -11.13 -6.30
N GLY A 217 -6.58 -11.29 -5.39
CA GLY A 217 -6.41 -10.98 -3.97
C GLY A 217 -6.44 -9.48 -3.65
N LEU A 218 -6.01 -9.12 -2.44
CA LEU A 218 -6.14 -7.78 -1.89
C LEU A 218 -5.40 -6.69 -2.69
N MET A 219 -4.21 -7.04 -3.16
CA MET A 219 -3.33 -6.19 -3.95
C MET A 219 -3.63 -6.31 -5.45
N GLN A 220 -4.54 -7.18 -5.89
CA GLN A 220 -4.78 -7.45 -7.33
C GLN A 220 -3.47 -7.72 -8.09
N ILE A 221 -2.66 -8.67 -7.61
CA ILE A 221 -1.39 -8.99 -8.26
C ILE A 221 -1.66 -9.70 -9.58
N TYR A 222 -1.25 -9.05 -10.67
CA TYR A 222 -1.28 -9.59 -12.02
C TYR A 222 -0.35 -10.80 -12.17
N GLU A 223 -0.79 -11.80 -12.92
CA GLU A 223 -0.06 -13.07 -13.04
C GLU A 223 1.37 -12.91 -13.60
N MET A 224 1.57 -12.02 -14.58
CA MET A 224 2.94 -11.73 -15.07
C MET A 224 3.79 -11.01 -14.01
N THR A 225 3.16 -10.17 -13.19
CA THR A 225 3.82 -9.51 -12.06
C THR A 225 4.24 -10.54 -11.01
N LEU A 226 3.40 -11.56 -10.74
CA LEU A 226 3.79 -12.68 -9.89
C LEU A 226 5.02 -13.42 -10.45
N TRP A 227 5.06 -13.73 -11.74
CA TRP A 227 6.23 -14.40 -12.34
C TRP A 227 7.49 -13.56 -12.21
N THR A 228 7.36 -12.24 -12.39
CA THR A 228 8.46 -11.30 -12.19
C THR A 228 8.93 -11.32 -10.73
N LEU A 229 8.02 -11.23 -9.76
CA LEU A 229 8.34 -11.27 -8.33
C LEU A 229 8.98 -12.61 -7.92
N ASN A 230 8.49 -13.73 -8.41
CA ASN A 230 9.11 -15.04 -8.17
C ASN A 230 10.53 -15.12 -8.73
N SER A 231 10.78 -14.53 -9.91
CA SER A 231 12.13 -14.47 -10.47
C SER A 231 13.07 -13.64 -9.60
N TRP A 232 12.58 -12.55 -9.02
CA TRP A 232 13.35 -11.67 -8.15
C TRP A 232 13.65 -12.33 -6.80
N LEU A 233 12.68 -13.04 -6.23
CA LEU A 233 12.75 -13.61 -4.89
C LEU A 233 13.34 -15.04 -4.86
N TRP A 234 13.81 -15.55 -6.00
CA TRP A 234 14.30 -16.92 -6.14
C TRP A 234 15.41 -17.26 -5.12
N GLN A 235 16.37 -16.36 -4.88
CA GLN A 235 17.44 -16.57 -3.90
C GLN A 235 16.94 -16.63 -2.45
N SER A 236 15.84 -15.94 -2.18
CA SER A 236 15.14 -15.99 -0.88
C SER A 236 14.29 -17.26 -0.71
N GLN A 237 14.34 -18.20 -1.68
CA GLN A 237 13.56 -19.45 -1.70
C GLN A 237 12.05 -19.22 -1.61
N ILE A 238 11.58 -18.06 -2.08
CA ILE A 238 10.17 -17.72 -2.16
C ILE A 238 9.72 -17.95 -3.60
N ASN A 239 8.76 -18.85 -3.75
CA ASN A 239 8.11 -19.14 -5.01
C ASN A 239 6.62 -19.35 -4.74
N VAL A 240 5.82 -18.34 -5.04
CA VAL A 240 4.38 -18.32 -4.80
C VAL A 240 3.66 -18.71 -6.08
N LYS A 241 2.75 -19.67 -6.00
CA LYS A 241 1.93 -20.11 -7.13
C LYS A 241 0.70 -19.20 -7.30
N PRO A 242 0.07 -19.16 -8.49
CA PRO A 242 -1.12 -18.34 -8.71
C PRO A 242 -2.26 -18.60 -7.71
N GLU A 243 -2.47 -19.85 -7.28
CA GLU A 243 -3.47 -20.21 -6.27
C GLU A 243 -3.11 -19.72 -4.85
N GLU A 244 -1.84 -19.46 -4.57
CA GLU A 244 -1.39 -18.93 -3.29
C GLU A 244 -1.59 -17.40 -3.20
N LEU A 245 -1.89 -16.71 -4.32
CA LEU A 245 -2.24 -15.28 -4.31
C LEU A 245 -3.54 -14.97 -3.57
N TRP A 246 -4.36 -15.97 -3.25
CA TRP A 246 -5.53 -15.82 -2.39
C TRP A 246 -5.16 -15.64 -0.93
N SER A 247 -3.96 -16.05 -0.51
CA SER A 247 -3.45 -15.82 0.84
C SER A 247 -3.35 -14.33 1.12
N VAL A 248 -4.03 -13.86 2.18
CA VAL A 248 -3.95 -12.47 2.62
C VAL A 248 -2.51 -12.05 2.88
N ARG A 249 -1.73 -12.89 3.58
CA ARG A 249 -0.35 -12.58 3.94
C ARG A 249 0.56 -12.53 2.71
N ASP A 250 0.54 -13.58 1.90
CA ASP A 250 1.48 -13.68 0.77
C ASP A 250 1.18 -12.60 -0.26
N ASN A 251 -0.10 -12.27 -0.48
CA ASN A 251 -0.52 -11.21 -1.38
C ASN A 251 -0.07 -9.82 -0.90
N ILE A 252 -0.21 -9.52 0.40
CA ILE A 252 0.30 -8.26 0.98
C ILE A 252 1.83 -8.20 0.89
N PHE A 253 2.53 -9.27 1.25
CA PHE A 253 3.98 -9.32 1.19
C PHE A 253 4.50 -9.03 -0.22
N LEU A 254 3.99 -9.74 -1.23
CA LEU A 254 4.38 -9.57 -2.62
C LEU A 254 4.08 -8.15 -3.13
N GLY A 255 2.93 -7.59 -2.76
CA GLY A 255 2.58 -6.21 -3.07
C GLY A 255 3.54 -5.19 -2.43
N MET A 256 3.95 -5.42 -1.18
CA MET A 256 4.95 -4.60 -0.50
C MET A 256 6.34 -4.72 -1.16
N VAL A 257 6.77 -5.91 -1.58
CA VAL A 257 8.02 -6.10 -2.32
C VAL A 257 8.00 -5.28 -3.62
N TYR A 258 6.92 -5.41 -4.39
CA TYR A 258 6.77 -4.67 -5.65
C TYR A 258 6.83 -3.15 -5.42
N LEU A 259 6.07 -2.65 -4.44
CA LEU A 259 6.05 -1.23 -4.09
C LEU A 259 7.40 -0.73 -3.55
N ALA A 260 8.12 -1.55 -2.78
CA ALA A 260 9.42 -1.17 -2.24
C ALA A 260 10.44 -0.99 -3.36
N TYR A 261 10.43 -1.86 -4.37
CA TYR A 261 11.28 -1.68 -5.54
C TYR A 261 10.85 -0.48 -6.40
N ALA A 262 9.54 -0.29 -6.62
CA ALA A 262 9.03 0.92 -7.28
C ALA A 262 9.50 2.20 -6.58
N ASN A 263 9.53 2.15 -5.25
CA ASN A 263 9.97 3.24 -4.40
C ASN A 263 11.47 3.52 -4.52
N GLU A 264 12.30 2.49 -4.66
CA GLU A 264 13.73 2.61 -4.94
C GLU A 264 13.97 3.29 -6.31
N LEU A 265 13.24 2.88 -7.35
CA LEU A 265 13.34 3.50 -8.69
C LEU A 265 12.99 4.99 -8.69
N LEU A 266 12.09 5.43 -7.80
CA LEU A 266 11.77 6.85 -7.63
C LEU A 266 12.85 7.62 -6.85
N GLU A 267 13.60 6.94 -5.97
CA GLU A 267 14.73 7.54 -5.25
C GLU A 267 15.97 7.68 -6.15
N GLU A 268 16.26 6.70 -7.01
CA GLU A 268 17.40 6.75 -7.94
C GLU A 268 17.27 7.82 -9.03
N LYS A 269 16.03 8.19 -9.39
CA LYS A 269 15.74 9.19 -10.43
C LYS A 269 15.69 10.64 -9.92
N ARG A 270 15.98 10.88 -8.63
CA ARG A 270 16.05 12.22 -8.03
C ARG A 270 17.47 12.77 -8.05
#